data_AF-A0A376FE44-F1
#
_entry.id   AF-A0A376FE44-F1
#
_cell.length_a   1.000
_cell.length_b   1.000
_cell.length_c   1.000
_cell.angle_alpha   90.00
_cell.angle_beta   90.00
_cell.angle_gamma   90.00
#
_symmetry.space_group_name_H-M   'P 1'
#
loop_
_entity.id
_entity.type
_entity.pdbx_description
1 polymer ?
#
loop_
_entity_poly.entity_id
_entity_poly.type
_entity_poly.pdbx_seq_one_letter_code
_entity_poly.pdbx_strand_id
1 'polypeptide(L)'
;MLTLEQGEFNESLLDTCWLTIAATDDDEVNQRVSDACEARRIFCNVVDAPKEASFIMPSIIDRSPLMIAVSSGGRSPVLARLLREKLEALLPQHLGQIAHYAGQLRSRVKQTFSTVGERRRFWEKFFVNDRLAQSLANQDTKAVEETTEQLLSEPLDHRGEVVLVGAGPGDAGLLTLKGLQQIQQAIPWFTIAWSPMTS
;
A
#
# COMPACT_ATOMS: atom_id res chain seq x y z
N MET A 1 1.22 25.03 10.76
CA MET A 1 0.65 26.25 11.37
C MET A 1 -0.83 26.25 11.03
N LEU A 2 -1.70 26.57 11.98
CA LEU A 2 -3.16 26.60 11.79
C LEU A 2 -3.68 28.02 12.07
N THR A 3 -4.71 28.43 11.34
CA THR A 3 -5.40 29.72 11.48
C THR A 3 -6.80 29.47 11.99
N LEU A 4 -7.26 30.28 12.94
CA LEU A 4 -8.60 30.19 13.51
C LEU A 4 -9.41 31.40 13.05
N GLU A 5 -10.57 31.15 12.45
CA GLU A 5 -11.55 32.16 12.06
C GLU A 5 -12.80 31.95 12.90
N GLN A 6 -13.06 32.84 13.86
CA GLN A 6 -14.21 32.75 14.75
C GLN A 6 -15.40 33.48 14.13
N GLY A 7 -16.49 32.76 13.87
CA GLY A 7 -17.72 33.33 13.32
C GLY A 7 -18.61 32.28 12.68
N GLU A 8 -19.64 32.74 11.98
CA GLU A 8 -20.47 31.88 11.13
C GLU A 8 -19.69 31.44 9.88
N PHE A 9 -20.09 30.30 9.31
CA PHE A 9 -19.50 29.80 8.08
C PHE A 9 -19.64 30.83 6.95
N ASN A 10 -18.48 31.23 6.40
CA ASN A 10 -18.37 32.07 5.21
C ASN A 10 -17.75 31.27 4.07
N GLU A 11 -18.45 31.20 2.94
CA GLU A 11 -18.00 30.44 1.77
C GLU A 11 -16.67 30.93 1.18
N SER A 12 -16.29 32.19 1.37
CA SER A 12 -14.99 32.70 0.88
C SER A 12 -13.80 32.00 1.53
N LEU A 13 -14.00 31.34 2.69
CA LEU A 13 -12.97 30.52 3.32
C LEU A 13 -12.61 29.28 2.49
N LEU A 14 -13.46 28.89 1.53
CA LEU A 14 -13.24 27.75 0.65
C LEU A 14 -12.40 28.08 -0.59
N ASP A 15 -12.20 29.35 -0.93
CA ASP A 15 -11.66 29.76 -2.23
C ASP A 15 -10.25 29.23 -2.53
N THR A 16 -9.47 28.90 -1.50
CA THR A 16 -8.12 28.32 -1.62
C THR A 16 -7.99 26.92 -1.03
N CYS A 17 -9.10 26.26 -0.70
CA CYS A 17 -9.09 24.95 -0.06
C CYS A 17 -9.08 23.79 -1.07
N TRP A 18 -8.35 22.73 -0.71
CA TRP A 18 -8.33 21.46 -1.47
C TRP A 18 -9.27 20.41 -0.86
N LEU A 19 -9.42 20.46 0.47
CA LEU A 19 -10.21 19.54 1.28
C LEU A 19 -10.95 20.33 2.36
N THR A 20 -12.19 19.92 2.64
CA THR A 20 -13.05 20.49 3.68
C THR A 20 -13.63 19.37 4.53
N ILE A 21 -13.77 19.61 5.83
CA ILE A 21 -14.48 18.73 6.76
C ILE A 21 -15.56 19.55 7.45
N ALA A 22 -16.82 19.21 7.22
CA ALA A 22 -17.97 19.76 7.93
C ALA A 22 -18.21 18.90 9.19
N ALA A 23 -17.90 19.46 10.35
CA ALA A 23 -17.90 18.77 11.64
C ALA A 23 -18.60 19.61 12.73
N THR A 24 -19.74 20.21 12.38
CA THR A 24 -20.56 20.97 13.33
C THR A 24 -21.73 20.11 13.82
N ASP A 25 -22.35 20.50 14.94
CA ASP A 25 -23.58 19.87 15.44
C ASP A 25 -24.85 20.39 14.70
N ASP A 26 -24.69 21.23 13.67
CA ASP A 26 -25.77 21.83 12.88
C ASP A 26 -25.78 21.26 11.45
N ASP A 27 -26.77 20.41 11.16
CA ASP A 27 -26.95 19.75 9.87
C ASP A 27 -27.16 20.76 8.71
N GLU A 28 -27.83 21.89 8.96
CA GLU A 28 -28.04 22.91 7.92
C GLU A 28 -26.72 23.61 7.56
N VAL A 29 -25.87 23.90 8.55
CA VAL A 29 -24.52 24.43 8.32
C VAL A 29 -23.68 23.41 7.56
N ASN A 30 -23.71 22.14 7.98
CA ASN A 30 -22.96 21.07 7.32
C ASN A 30 -23.37 20.88 5.85
N GLN A 31 -24.68 20.91 5.55
CA GLN A 31 -25.19 20.84 4.19
C GLN A 31 -24.75 22.05 3.35
N ARG A 32 -24.84 23.28 3.90
CA ARG A 32 -24.36 24.49 3.22
C ARG A 32 -22.87 24.42 2.88
N VAL A 33 -22.05 23.89 3.79
CA VAL A 33 -20.62 23.66 3.54
C VAL A 33 -20.42 22.65 2.41
N SER A 34 -21.17 21.54 2.42
CA SER A 34 -21.07 20.51 1.38
C SER A 34 -21.44 21.05 0.00
N ASP A 35 -22.57 21.75 -0.11
CA ASP A 35 -23.06 22.35 -1.37
C ASP A 35 -22.07 23.38 -1.91
N ALA A 36 -21.52 24.24 -1.03
CA ALA A 36 -20.53 25.24 -1.41
C ALA A 36 -19.22 24.62 -1.90
N CYS A 37 -18.81 23.48 -1.32
CA CYS A 37 -17.65 22.71 -1.76
C CYS A 37 -17.91 22.04 -3.12
N GLU A 38 -19.06 21.39 -3.29
CA GLU A 38 -19.43 20.70 -4.54
C GLU A 38 -19.46 21.69 -5.71
N ALA A 39 -20.06 22.88 -5.52
CA ALA A 39 -20.07 23.95 -6.52
C ALA A 39 -18.66 24.40 -6.94
N ARG A 40 -17.67 24.28 -6.04
CA ARG A 40 -16.25 24.64 -6.27
C ARG A 40 -15.39 23.45 -6.66
N ARG A 41 -15.94 22.22 -6.71
CA ARG A 41 -15.21 20.95 -6.92
C ARG A 41 -14.13 20.69 -5.86
N ILE A 42 -14.43 21.05 -4.61
CA ILE A 42 -13.59 20.80 -3.44
C ILE A 42 -14.09 19.52 -2.76
N PHE A 43 -13.16 18.63 -2.40
CA PHE A 43 -13.53 17.42 -1.66
C PHE A 43 -14.00 17.79 -0.24
N CYS A 44 -15.27 17.59 0.04
CA CYS A 44 -15.90 17.74 1.36
C CYS A 44 -16.21 16.39 2.00
N ASN A 45 -15.84 16.23 3.27
CA ASN A 45 -16.35 15.19 4.16
C ASN A 45 -17.32 15.82 5.15
N VAL A 46 -18.54 15.28 5.21
CA VAL A 46 -19.51 15.62 6.25
C VAL A 46 -19.46 14.53 7.32
N VAL A 47 -19.15 14.92 8.55
CA VAL A 47 -19.10 14.00 9.69
C VAL A 47 -20.52 13.48 9.94
N ASP A 48 -20.65 12.19 10.22
CA ASP A 48 -21.91 11.46 10.45
C ASP A 48 -22.93 11.43 9.28
N ALA A 49 -22.72 12.17 8.20
CA ALA A 49 -23.52 12.13 6.96
C ALA A 49 -22.71 11.69 5.72
N PRO A 50 -22.19 10.45 5.66
CA PRO A 50 -21.29 10.00 4.60
C PRO A 50 -21.91 9.97 3.19
N LYS A 51 -23.24 10.07 3.05
CA LYS A 51 -23.93 10.12 1.75
C LYS A 51 -23.93 11.51 1.12
N GLU A 52 -23.80 12.54 1.94
CA GLU A 52 -23.74 13.96 1.53
C GLU A 52 -22.29 14.40 1.34
N ALA A 53 -21.34 13.51 1.65
CA ALA A 53 -19.92 13.73 1.51
C ALA A 53 -19.38 13.26 0.15
N SER A 54 -18.52 14.08 -0.46
CA SER A 54 -17.76 13.70 -1.66
C SER A 54 -16.62 12.70 -1.37
N PHE A 55 -16.17 12.61 -0.10
CA PHE A 55 -15.22 11.59 0.34
C PHE A 55 -15.49 11.12 1.78
N ILE A 56 -14.99 9.93 2.10
CA ILE A 56 -15.11 9.33 3.43
C ILE A 56 -13.72 9.20 4.05
N MET A 57 -13.57 9.63 5.29
CA MET A 57 -12.33 9.41 6.05
C MET A 57 -12.17 7.91 6.36
N PRO A 58 -11.11 7.24 5.86
CA PRO A 58 -10.89 5.83 6.14
C PRO A 58 -10.30 5.61 7.53
N SER A 59 -10.29 4.35 7.98
CA SER A 59 -9.42 3.92 9.07
C SER A 59 -7.99 3.80 8.56
N ILE A 60 -7.06 4.59 9.12
CA ILE A 60 -5.67 4.69 8.64
C ILE A 60 -4.73 3.97 9.60
N ILE A 61 -3.79 3.21 9.04
CA ILE A 61 -2.62 2.67 9.72
C ILE A 61 -1.40 3.37 9.15
N ASP A 62 -0.71 4.11 10.00
CA ASP A 62 0.46 4.88 9.61
C ASP A 62 1.75 4.13 10.00
N ARG A 63 2.55 3.80 8.98
CA ARG A 63 3.94 3.33 9.06
C ARG A 63 4.77 4.09 8.02
N SER A 64 4.57 5.40 7.93
CA SER A 64 5.14 6.27 6.91
C SER A 64 6.61 5.92 6.56
N PRO A 65 6.95 5.75 5.27
CA PRO A 65 6.15 6.09 4.08
C PRO A 65 5.11 5.03 3.67
N LEU A 66 5.01 3.90 4.38
CA LEU A 66 3.98 2.89 4.10
C LEU A 66 2.70 3.24 4.87
N MET A 67 1.61 3.42 4.16
CA MET A 67 0.30 3.66 4.77
C MET A 67 -0.71 2.66 4.25
N ILE A 68 -1.63 2.26 5.13
CA ILE A 68 -2.78 1.42 4.77
C ILE A 68 -4.05 2.16 5.17
N ALA A 69 -4.97 2.31 4.22
CA ALA A 69 -6.30 2.85 4.47
C ALA A 69 -7.35 1.75 4.29
N VAL A 70 -8.21 1.57 5.30
CA VAL A 70 -9.32 0.63 5.28
C VAL A 70 -10.62 1.41 5.31
N SER A 71 -11.47 1.23 4.30
CA SER A 71 -12.80 1.83 4.24
C SER A 71 -13.83 0.80 3.82
N SER A 72 -15.03 0.90 4.41
CA SER A 72 -16.22 0.14 4.01
C SER A 72 -17.22 1.00 3.22
N GLY A 73 -16.81 2.18 2.75
CA GLY A 73 -17.70 3.15 2.09
C GLY A 73 -18.81 3.65 3.02
N GLY A 74 -18.52 3.79 4.32
CA GLY A 74 -19.50 4.21 5.33
C GLY A 74 -20.49 3.12 5.77
N ARG A 75 -20.50 1.95 5.14
CA ARG A 75 -21.48 0.88 5.42
C ARG A 75 -21.23 0.13 6.72
N SER A 76 -19.96 0.01 7.12
CA SER A 76 -19.59 -0.68 8.36
C SER A 76 -18.32 -0.07 8.96
N PRO A 77 -18.43 1.04 9.71
CA PRO A 77 -17.30 1.65 10.41
C PRO A 77 -16.66 0.69 11.41
N VAL A 78 -17.48 -0.14 12.07
CA VAL A 78 -17.01 -1.15 13.03
C VAL A 78 -16.10 -2.19 12.34
N LEU A 79 -16.47 -2.68 11.15
CA LEU A 79 -15.62 -3.62 10.41
C LEU A 79 -14.28 -2.99 10.01
N ALA A 80 -14.31 -1.73 9.53
CA ALA A 80 -13.09 -1.01 9.17
C ALA A 80 -12.16 -0.85 10.38
N ARG A 81 -12.72 -0.51 11.55
CA ARG A 81 -11.97 -0.43 12.82
C ARG A 81 -11.37 -1.77 13.23
N LEU A 82 -12.14 -2.86 13.19
CA LEU A 82 -11.65 -4.20 13.57
C LEU A 82 -10.53 -4.69 12.65
N LEU A 83 -10.61 -4.41 11.34
CA LEU A 83 -9.54 -4.72 10.39
C LEU A 83 -8.30 -3.87 10.66
N ARG A 84 -8.47 -2.57 10.92
CA ARG A 84 -7.37 -1.67 11.31
C ARG A 84 -6.61 -2.21 12.52
N GLU A 85 -7.32 -2.60 13.59
CA GLU A 85 -6.72 -3.13 14.82
C GLU A 85 -5.93 -4.43 14.56
N LYS A 86 -6.48 -5.35 13.76
CA LYS A 86 -5.79 -6.59 13.38
C LYS A 86 -4.52 -6.31 12.59
N LEU A 87 -4.59 -5.43 11.61
CA LEU A 87 -3.45 -5.07 10.77
C LEU A 87 -2.39 -4.29 11.57
N GLU A 88 -2.78 -3.39 12.47
CA GLU A 88 -1.86 -2.68 13.36
C GLU A 88 -1.03 -3.63 14.24
N ALA A 89 -1.65 -4.70 14.74
CA ALA A 89 -0.96 -5.72 15.53
C ALA A 89 0.02 -6.56 14.70
N LEU A 90 -0.27 -6.74 13.39
CA LEU A 90 0.58 -7.51 12.48
C LEU A 90 1.75 -6.69 11.92
N LEU A 91 1.62 -5.37 11.83
CA LEU A 91 2.60 -4.50 11.17
C LEU A 91 3.58 -3.90 12.18
N PRO A 92 4.88 -4.27 12.12
CA PRO A 92 5.90 -3.74 13.02
C PRO A 92 5.97 -2.22 12.96
N GLN A 93 6.28 -1.58 14.09
CA GLN A 93 6.38 -0.11 14.19
C GLN A 93 7.53 0.47 13.34
N HIS A 94 8.64 -0.27 13.22
CA HIS A 94 9.83 0.14 12.47
C HIS A 94 9.69 -0.05 10.94
N LEU A 95 8.53 -0.52 10.45
CA LEU A 95 8.32 -0.80 9.02
C LEU A 95 8.49 0.46 8.13
N GLY A 96 8.23 1.65 8.68
CA GLY A 96 8.50 2.90 7.99
C GLY A 96 9.98 3.17 7.76
N GLN A 97 10.83 2.87 8.75
CA GLN A 97 12.28 3.09 8.66
C GLN A 97 12.91 2.17 7.61
N ILE A 98 12.52 0.89 7.59
CA ILE A 98 13.02 -0.06 6.60
C ILE A 98 12.53 0.29 5.18
N ALA A 99 11.29 0.78 5.03
CA ALA A 99 10.78 1.23 3.73
C ALA A 99 11.50 2.49 3.23
N HIS A 100 11.79 3.45 4.11
CA HIS A 100 12.58 4.61 3.77
C HIS A 100 14.01 4.23 3.34
N TYR A 101 14.66 3.35 4.11
CA TYR A 101 16.00 2.87 3.80
C TYR A 101 16.05 2.07 2.49
N ALA A 102 15.04 1.24 2.22
CA ALA A 102 14.89 0.56 0.92
C ALA A 102 14.89 1.54 -0.25
N GLY A 103 14.24 2.69 -0.11
CA GLY A 103 14.24 3.76 -1.11
C GLY A 103 15.64 4.25 -1.46
N GLN A 104 16.52 4.37 -0.47
CA GLN A 104 17.92 4.80 -0.64
C GLN A 104 18.77 3.70 -1.31
N LEU A 105 18.50 2.43 -1.02
CA LEU A 105 19.24 1.30 -1.58
C LEU A 105 18.84 0.90 -3.00
N ARG A 106 17.73 1.42 -3.55
CA ARG A 106 17.20 1.03 -4.88
C ARG A 106 18.24 1.03 -6.00
N SER A 107 19.02 2.09 -6.11
CA SER A 107 20.04 2.23 -7.16
C SER A 107 21.15 1.19 -7.00
N ARG A 108 21.57 0.93 -5.76
CA ARG A 108 22.63 -0.02 -5.42
C ARG A 108 22.20 -1.45 -5.71
N VAL A 109 21.00 -1.84 -5.28
CA VAL A 109 20.38 -3.15 -5.57
C VAL A 109 20.25 -3.39 -7.08
N LYS A 110 19.92 -2.35 -7.85
CA LYS A 110 19.84 -2.42 -9.31
C LYS A 110 21.21 -2.64 -9.98
N GLN A 111 22.29 -2.13 -9.40
CA GLN A 111 23.65 -2.34 -9.90
C GLN A 111 24.18 -3.73 -9.52
N THR A 112 23.85 -4.22 -8.32
CA THR A 112 24.30 -5.54 -7.84
C THR A 112 23.57 -6.69 -8.52
N PHE A 113 22.23 -6.59 -8.69
CA PHE A 113 21.41 -7.68 -9.21
C PHE A 113 20.83 -7.34 -10.58
N SER A 114 21.28 -8.08 -11.60
CA SER A 114 20.97 -7.82 -13.00
C SER A 114 19.50 -8.15 -13.35
N THR A 115 18.94 -9.21 -12.79
CA THR A 115 17.61 -9.69 -13.13
C THR A 115 16.51 -9.15 -12.20
N VAL A 116 15.27 -9.08 -12.70
CA VAL A 116 14.10 -8.71 -11.88
C VAL A 116 13.87 -9.73 -10.75
N GLY A 117 14.07 -11.02 -11.03
CA GLY A 117 13.88 -12.10 -10.07
C GLY A 117 14.85 -12.01 -8.88
N GLU A 118 16.13 -11.75 -9.13
CA GLU A 118 17.13 -11.54 -8.07
C GLU A 118 16.78 -10.33 -7.20
N ARG A 119 16.45 -9.18 -7.83
CA ARG A 119 16.05 -7.97 -7.09
C ARG A 119 14.83 -8.22 -6.21
N ARG A 120 13.84 -8.96 -6.71
CA ARG A 120 12.66 -9.32 -5.92
C ARG A 120 13.02 -10.18 -4.71
N ARG A 121 13.80 -11.23 -4.90
CA ARG A 121 14.25 -12.12 -3.81
C ARG A 121 15.07 -11.38 -2.77
N PHE A 122 15.93 -10.46 -3.21
CA PHE A 122 16.64 -9.55 -2.31
C PHE A 122 15.67 -8.74 -1.46
N TRP A 123 14.67 -8.09 -2.06
CA TRP A 123 13.69 -7.30 -1.31
C TRP A 123 12.84 -8.14 -0.35
N GLU A 124 12.46 -9.36 -0.76
CA GLU A 124 11.75 -10.31 0.11
C GLU A 124 12.60 -10.66 1.35
N LYS A 125 13.88 -10.99 1.18
CA LYS A 125 14.82 -11.20 2.31
C LYS A 125 15.03 -9.93 3.14
N PHE A 126 15.15 -8.78 2.49
CA PHE A 126 15.43 -7.49 3.13
C PHE A 126 14.31 -7.07 4.07
N PHE A 127 13.04 -7.13 3.63
CA PHE A 127 11.90 -6.66 4.43
C PHE A 127 11.54 -7.54 5.63
N VAL A 128 12.01 -8.79 5.66
CA VAL A 128 11.80 -9.72 6.77
C VAL A 128 13.02 -9.84 7.69
N ASN A 129 14.06 -9.03 7.47
CA ASN A 129 15.27 -9.09 8.27
C ASN A 129 15.11 -8.30 9.59
N ASP A 130 14.78 -9.00 10.67
CA ASP A 130 14.57 -8.43 12.00
C ASP A 130 15.81 -7.69 12.54
N ARG A 131 17.01 -8.19 12.23
CA ARG A 131 18.27 -7.57 12.68
C ARG A 131 18.45 -6.18 12.06
N LEU A 132 18.25 -6.05 10.75
CA LEU A 132 18.32 -4.78 10.05
C LEU A 132 17.25 -3.80 10.57
N ALA A 133 16.02 -4.29 10.72
CA ALA A 133 14.92 -3.52 11.30
C ALA A 133 15.27 -2.98 12.70
N GLN A 134 15.83 -3.82 13.57
CA GLN A 134 16.25 -3.42 14.91
C GLN A 134 17.42 -2.41 14.88
N SER A 135 18.40 -2.61 14.00
CA SER A 135 19.52 -1.68 13.84
C SER A 135 19.07 -0.30 13.34
N LEU A 136 18.11 -0.26 12.42
CA LEU A 136 17.47 0.99 11.96
C LEU A 136 16.70 1.68 13.10
N ALA A 137 15.94 0.91 13.88
CA ALA A 137 15.20 1.43 15.03
C ALA A 137 16.12 2.02 16.11
N ASN A 138 17.27 1.38 16.34
CA ASN A 138 18.27 1.82 17.30
C ASN A 138 19.21 2.92 16.77
N GLN A 139 19.07 3.34 15.50
CA GLN A 139 19.97 4.29 14.84
C GLN A 139 21.44 3.82 14.82
N ASP A 140 21.68 2.51 14.85
CA ASP A 140 23.02 1.93 14.80
C ASP A 140 23.52 1.87 13.35
N THR A 141 24.06 2.99 12.88
CA THR A 141 24.53 3.14 11.50
C THR A 141 25.56 2.09 11.10
N LYS A 142 26.43 1.66 12.01
CA LYS A 142 27.44 0.65 11.74
C LYS A 142 26.81 -0.72 11.51
N ALA A 143 25.90 -1.14 12.40
CA ALA A 143 25.19 -2.40 12.25
C ALA A 143 24.27 -2.43 11.03
N VAL A 144 23.66 -1.28 10.66
CA VAL A 144 22.87 -1.13 9.43
C VAL A 144 23.73 -1.39 8.21
N GLU A 145 24.90 -0.75 8.10
CA GLU A 145 25.79 -0.93 6.95
C GLU A 145 26.30 -2.37 6.87
N GLU A 146 26.80 -2.93 7.97
CA GLU A 146 27.29 -4.31 8.03
C GLU A 146 26.21 -5.34 7.61
N THR A 147 24.99 -5.18 8.12
CA THR A 147 23.87 -6.07 7.77
C THR A 147 23.45 -5.88 6.32
N THR A 148 23.54 -4.66 5.79
CA THR A 148 23.26 -4.36 4.38
C THR A 148 24.28 -5.01 3.45
N GLU A 149 25.57 -4.89 3.74
CA GLU A 149 26.63 -5.55 2.96
C GLU A 149 26.48 -7.07 3.00
N GLN A 150 26.13 -7.62 4.16
CA GLN A 150 25.87 -9.05 4.29
C GLN A 150 24.71 -9.48 3.40
N LEU A 151 23.58 -8.76 3.41
CA LEU A 151 22.42 -9.07 2.56
C LEU A 151 22.71 -8.93 1.06
N LEU A 152 23.58 -8.00 0.66
CA LEU A 152 23.97 -7.81 -0.74
C LEU A 152 24.96 -8.89 -1.24
N SER A 153 25.78 -9.44 -0.34
CA SER A 153 26.82 -10.44 -0.67
C SER A 153 26.36 -11.89 -0.47
N GLU A 154 25.33 -12.12 0.35
CA GLU A 154 24.77 -13.45 0.58
C GLU A 154 24.18 -14.02 -0.73
N PRO A 155 24.50 -15.28 -1.08
CA PRO A 155 23.87 -15.93 -2.22
C PRO A 155 22.34 -15.88 -2.10
N LEU A 156 21.68 -15.28 -3.09
CA LEU A 156 20.24 -15.40 -3.23
C LEU A 156 19.96 -16.84 -3.66
N ASP A 157 19.30 -17.63 -2.79
CA ASP A 157 19.05 -19.05 -3.04
C ASP A 157 18.59 -19.27 -4.49
N HIS A 158 19.44 -19.92 -5.28
CA HIS A 158 19.15 -20.33 -6.66
C HIS A 158 18.34 -21.63 -6.61
N ARG A 159 17.23 -21.66 -5.89
CA ARG A 159 16.26 -22.73 -6.09
C ARG A 159 15.54 -22.41 -7.39
N GLY A 160 15.96 -23.09 -8.46
CA GLY A 160 15.13 -23.23 -9.65
C GLY A 160 13.83 -23.89 -9.21
N GLU A 161 12.74 -23.15 -9.25
CA GLU A 161 11.41 -23.67 -8.93
C GLU A 161 10.70 -23.94 -10.26
N VAL A 162 10.24 -25.17 -10.46
CA VAL A 162 9.39 -25.51 -11.60
C VAL A 162 7.96 -25.49 -11.11
N VAL A 163 7.21 -24.50 -11.58
CA VAL A 163 5.78 -24.37 -11.28
C VAL A 163 4.98 -24.82 -12.49
N LEU A 164 4.25 -25.94 -12.34
CA LEU A 164 3.30 -26.41 -13.35
C LEU A 164 2.01 -25.60 -13.22
N VAL A 165 1.70 -24.80 -14.25
CA VAL A 165 0.46 -24.03 -14.33
C VAL A 165 -0.45 -24.65 -15.39
N GLY A 166 -1.64 -25.09 -14.98
CA GLY A 166 -2.68 -25.49 -15.92
C GLY A 166 -3.24 -24.25 -16.62
N ALA A 167 -3.03 -24.14 -17.94
CA ALA A 167 -3.50 -23.01 -18.75
C ALA A 167 -5.01 -23.02 -19.02
N GLY A 168 -5.72 -24.08 -18.60
CA GLY A 168 -7.12 -24.29 -18.97
C GLY A 168 -7.27 -24.80 -20.41
N PRO A 169 -8.51 -24.98 -20.89
CA PRO A 169 -8.81 -25.56 -22.21
C PRO A 169 -8.63 -24.58 -23.40
N GLY A 170 -8.21 -23.34 -23.16
CA GLY A 170 -7.92 -22.36 -24.21
C GLY A 170 -8.42 -20.94 -23.92
N ASP A 171 -9.47 -20.79 -23.10
CA ASP A 171 -9.95 -19.47 -22.65
C ASP A 171 -9.04 -18.93 -21.53
N ALA A 172 -8.47 -17.73 -21.73
CA ALA A 172 -7.61 -17.06 -20.76
C ALA A 172 -8.32 -16.75 -19.43
N GLY A 173 -9.64 -16.58 -19.42
CA GLY A 173 -10.43 -16.35 -18.21
C GLY A 173 -10.51 -17.56 -17.28
N LEU A 174 -10.15 -18.75 -17.76
CA LEU A 174 -10.15 -19.99 -16.97
C LEU A 174 -8.82 -20.24 -16.25
N LEU A 175 -7.83 -19.36 -16.42
CA LEU A 175 -6.59 -19.42 -15.67
C LEU A 175 -6.83 -19.03 -14.20
N THR A 176 -6.36 -19.87 -13.28
CA THR A 176 -6.45 -19.53 -11.85
C THR A 176 -5.64 -18.28 -11.52
N LEU A 177 -6.10 -17.48 -10.56
CA LEU A 177 -5.37 -16.29 -10.08
C LEU A 177 -3.93 -16.65 -9.67
N LYS A 178 -3.76 -17.79 -8.99
CA LYS A 178 -2.44 -18.32 -8.60
C LYS A 178 -1.60 -18.66 -9.85
N GLY A 179 -2.18 -19.28 -10.87
CA GLY A 179 -1.50 -19.58 -12.14
C GLY A 179 -1.01 -18.32 -12.86
N LEU A 180 -1.86 -17.29 -12.97
CA LEU A 180 -1.48 -16.01 -13.59
C LEU A 180 -0.34 -15.33 -12.84
N GLN A 181 -0.41 -15.30 -11.50
CA GLN A 181 0.65 -14.75 -10.66
C GLN A 181 1.98 -15.47 -10.86
N GLN A 182 1.97 -16.79 -11.01
CA GLN A 182 3.19 -17.59 -11.23
C GLN A 182 3.77 -17.36 -12.63
N ILE A 183 2.93 -17.27 -13.67
CA ILE A 183 3.36 -16.96 -15.04
C ILE A 183 4.03 -15.58 -15.12
N GLN A 184 3.48 -14.56 -14.47
CA GLN A 184 4.07 -13.21 -14.45
C GLN A 184 5.44 -13.14 -13.75
N GLN A 185 5.77 -14.15 -12.93
CA GLN A 185 6.98 -14.19 -12.11
C GLN A 185 8.05 -15.12 -12.70
N ALA A 186 7.69 -15.96 -13.67
CA ALA A 186 8.57 -16.97 -14.25
C ALA A 186 9.42 -16.41 -15.40
N ILE A 187 10.74 -16.59 -15.31
CA ILE A 187 11.68 -16.45 -16.43
C ILE A 187 12.69 -17.61 -16.31
N PRO A 188 12.85 -18.49 -17.32
CA PRO A 188 12.08 -18.63 -18.57
C PRO A 188 10.75 -19.38 -18.37
N TRP A 189 9.82 -19.24 -19.33
CA TRP A 189 8.62 -20.08 -19.42
C TRP A 189 8.75 -21.11 -20.55
N PHE A 190 8.18 -22.31 -20.34
CA PHE A 190 8.06 -23.35 -21.36
C PHE A 190 6.59 -23.77 -21.45
N THR A 191 6.04 -23.83 -22.66
CA THR A 191 4.69 -24.33 -22.92
C THR A 191 4.77 -25.72 -23.54
N ILE A 192 4.04 -26.68 -22.98
CA ILE A 192 3.87 -28.01 -23.56
C ILE A 192 2.44 -28.09 -24.11
N ALA A 193 2.29 -28.18 -25.43
CA ALA A 193 1.01 -28.41 -26.08
C ALA A 193 0.87 -29.91 -26.39
N TRP A 194 -0.16 -30.56 -25.85
CA TRP A 194 -0.54 -31.91 -26.25
C TRP A 194 -1.49 -31.82 -27.43
N SER A 195 -1.06 -32.28 -28.61
CA SER A 195 -1.98 -32.59 -29.71
C SER A 195 -2.50 -34.00 -29.51
N PRO A 196 -3.83 -34.23 -29.44
CA PRO A 196 -4.34 -35.59 -29.49
C PRO A 196 -3.94 -36.19 -30.85
N MET A 197 -3.25 -37.34 -30.84
CA MET A 197 -3.09 -38.16 -32.04
C MET A 197 -4.49 -38.65 -32.44
N THR A 198 -5.03 -38.09 -33.51
CA THR A 198 -6.20 -38.66 -34.18
C THR A 198 -5.76 -39.96 -34.85
N SER A 199 -6.15 -41.09 -34.25
CA SER A 199 -6.16 -42.40 -34.90
C SER A 199 -7.38 -42.55 -35.80
#